data_AF-A0A7X8IY56-F1
#
_entry.id   AF-A0A7X8IY56-F1
#
_cell.length_a   1.000
_cell.length_b   1.000
_cell.length_c   1.000
_cell.angle_alpha   90.00
_cell.angle_beta   90.00
_cell.angle_gamma   90.00
#
_symmetry.space_group_name_H-M   'P 1'
#
loop_
_entity.id
_entity.type
_entity.pdbx_description
1 polymer ?
#
loop_
_entity_poly.entity_id
_entity_poly.type
_entity_poly.pdbx_seq_one_letter_code
_entity_poly.pdbx_strand_id
1 'polypeptide(L)'
;MNEFEFCITIGNEIVINLLKKYYINNYEEITDKNSIKEIEKHYKDLLKLYNKILYFIENKNNKTKINNDEVYEVFLKLSILINENNINIDTMKKNYDLRKLNINESGALYVKNLLNKKLSEYKDLIKQIEKKELLLYDEHKKISLAFENTIQEEESSKIMSEMIKCEKKLKVILEKKNNIKNIIKKIENQLNEKWHYEIYGILNYRELEK
;
A
#
# COMPACT_ATOMS: atom_id res chain seq x y z
N MET A 1 -14.53 7.42 -30.76
CA MET A 1 -13.95 6.56 -29.70
C MET A 1 -15.03 5.59 -29.30
N ASN A 2 -14.80 4.29 -29.42
CA ASN A 2 -15.76 3.27 -29.00
C ASN A 2 -15.74 3.09 -27.46
N GLU A 3 -16.67 2.30 -26.91
CA GLU A 3 -16.82 2.06 -25.48
C GLU A 3 -15.55 1.46 -24.86
N PHE A 4 -14.90 0.54 -25.58
CA PHE A 4 -13.65 -0.07 -25.12
C PHE A 4 -12.54 0.97 -24.98
N GLU A 5 -12.32 1.78 -26.00
CA GLU A 5 -11.35 2.87 -26.00
C GLU A 5 -11.70 3.91 -24.93
N PHE A 6 -12.98 4.24 -24.75
CA PHE A 6 -13.43 5.14 -23.71
C PHE A 6 -13.03 4.62 -22.33
N CYS A 7 -13.34 3.36 -22.02
CA CYS A 7 -13.05 2.73 -20.73
C CYS A 7 -11.56 2.74 -20.40
N ILE A 8 -10.68 2.36 -21.33
CA ILE A 8 -9.23 2.26 -21.06
C ILE A 8 -8.50 3.61 -21.11
N THR A 9 -9.14 4.67 -21.60
CA THR A 9 -8.57 6.01 -21.66
C THR A 9 -9.21 6.92 -20.62
N ILE A 10 -10.35 7.51 -20.97
CA ILE A 10 -11.10 8.45 -20.14
C ILE A 10 -11.61 7.76 -18.88
N GLY A 11 -12.13 6.53 -19.00
CA GLY A 11 -12.63 5.74 -17.88
C GLY A 11 -11.58 5.51 -16.80
N ASN A 12 -10.35 5.18 -17.21
CA ASN A 12 -9.24 5.02 -16.28
C ASN A 12 -8.93 6.30 -15.51
N GLU A 13 -8.88 7.46 -16.20
CA GLU A 13 -8.61 8.74 -15.52
C GLU A 13 -9.75 9.17 -14.59
N ILE A 14 -11.00 8.87 -14.94
CA ILE A 14 -12.16 9.09 -14.06
C ILE A 14 -11.96 8.34 -12.74
N VAL A 15 -11.69 7.04 -12.81
CA VAL A 15 -11.57 6.21 -11.62
C VAL A 15 -10.34 6.60 -10.80
N ILE A 16 -9.20 6.90 -11.45
CA ILE A 16 -8.00 7.38 -10.77
C ILE A 16 -8.25 8.73 -10.07
N ASN A 17 -8.95 9.66 -10.72
CA ASN A 17 -9.26 10.97 -10.14
C ASN A 17 -10.15 10.82 -8.89
N LEU A 18 -11.20 9.98 -8.98
CA LEU A 18 -12.06 9.68 -7.84
C LEU A 18 -11.25 9.01 -6.73
N LEU A 19 -10.48 7.96 -7.02
CA LEU A 19 -9.62 7.31 -6.02
C LEU A 19 -8.67 8.30 -5.33
N LYS A 20 -8.08 9.23 -6.08
CA LYS A 20 -7.24 10.30 -5.52
C LYS A 20 -8.04 11.19 -4.57
N LYS A 21 -9.23 11.64 -4.98
CA LYS A 21 -10.13 12.45 -4.14
C LYS A 21 -10.48 11.72 -2.85
N TYR A 22 -10.84 10.43 -2.93
CA TYR A 22 -11.17 9.62 -1.75
C TYR A 22 -9.93 9.36 -0.87
N TYR A 23 -8.76 9.10 -1.46
CA TYR A 23 -7.53 8.84 -0.72
C TYR A 23 -7.01 10.07 0.02
N ILE A 24 -7.05 11.25 -0.62
CA ILE A 24 -6.58 12.51 -0.04
C ILE A 24 -7.58 13.05 0.98
N ASN A 25 -8.90 12.97 0.71
CA ASN A 25 -9.89 13.66 1.54
C ASN A 25 -10.43 12.84 2.73
N ASN A 26 -10.18 11.53 2.82
CA ASN A 26 -10.88 10.67 3.80
C ASN A 26 -10.04 10.07 4.93
N TYR A 27 -9.00 10.75 5.41
CA TYR A 27 -8.36 10.36 6.68
C TYR A 27 -8.25 11.45 7.74
N GLU A 28 -8.53 12.72 7.40
CA GLU A 28 -8.37 13.82 8.37
C GLU A 28 -9.68 14.46 8.85
N GLU A 29 -10.82 14.29 8.15
CA GLU A 29 -12.03 15.10 8.42
C GLU A 29 -13.31 14.34 8.80
N ILE A 30 -13.33 13.00 8.83
CA ILE A 30 -14.58 12.25 9.06
C ILE A 30 -14.69 11.78 10.52
N THR A 31 -15.67 12.34 11.25
CA THR A 31 -15.93 12.03 12.67
C THR A 31 -17.12 11.08 12.90
N ASP A 32 -17.96 10.81 11.89
CA ASP A 32 -19.15 9.93 12.01
C ASP A 32 -18.91 8.52 11.45
N LYS A 33 -19.20 7.49 12.27
CA LYS A 33 -19.02 6.06 11.96
C LYS A 33 -19.93 5.54 10.84
N ASN A 34 -21.11 6.13 10.62
CA ASN A 34 -22.00 5.68 9.54
C ASN A 34 -21.54 6.19 8.17
N SER A 35 -21.07 7.44 8.12
CA SER A 35 -20.45 8.02 6.93
C SER A 35 -19.19 7.26 6.51
N ILE A 36 -18.41 6.75 7.47
CA ILE A 36 -17.23 5.91 7.19
C ILE A 36 -17.63 4.64 6.42
N LYS A 37 -18.70 3.95 6.80
CA LYS A 37 -19.11 2.69 6.14
C LYS A 37 -19.58 2.90 4.70
N GLU A 38 -20.32 3.97 4.42
CA GLU A 38 -20.76 4.29 3.06
C GLU A 38 -19.58 4.69 2.18
N ILE A 39 -18.65 5.50 2.71
CA ILE A 39 -17.41 5.88 2.02
C ILE A 39 -16.56 4.64 1.72
N GLU A 40 -16.42 3.72 2.66
CA GLU A 40 -15.71 2.44 2.44
C GLU A 40 -16.36 1.60 1.34
N LYS A 41 -17.70 1.60 1.25
CA LYS A 41 -18.42 0.89 0.19
C LYS A 41 -18.14 1.50 -1.18
N HIS A 42 -18.30 2.82 -1.31
CA HIS A 42 -18.01 3.55 -2.55
C HIS A 42 -16.56 3.33 -3.00
N TYR A 43 -15.63 3.40 -2.05
CA TYR A 43 -14.22 3.17 -2.32
C TYR A 43 -13.95 1.74 -2.83
N LYS A 44 -14.53 0.72 -2.20
CA LYS A 44 -14.41 -0.69 -2.66
C LYS A 44 -14.98 -0.89 -4.06
N ASP A 45 -16.08 -0.24 -4.39
CA ASP A 45 -16.70 -0.36 -5.72
C ASP A 45 -15.86 0.36 -6.80
N LEU A 46 -15.25 1.50 -6.48
CA LEU A 46 -14.26 2.16 -7.35
C LEU A 46 -13.03 1.27 -7.59
N LEU A 47 -12.51 0.60 -6.56
CA LEU A 47 -11.37 -0.33 -6.72
C LEU A 47 -11.73 -1.52 -7.62
N LYS A 48 -12.93 -2.08 -7.49
CA LYS A 48 -13.40 -3.15 -8.39
C LYS A 48 -13.48 -2.65 -9.83
N LEU A 49 -14.00 -1.44 -10.04
CA LEU A 49 -14.09 -0.83 -11.36
C LEU A 49 -12.70 -0.57 -11.96
N TYR A 50 -11.77 -0.03 -11.16
CA TYR A 50 -10.38 0.16 -11.53
C TYR A 50 -9.73 -1.16 -11.98
N ASN A 51 -9.87 -2.23 -11.19
CA ASN A 51 -9.29 -3.54 -11.52
C ASN A 51 -9.87 -4.12 -12.81
N LYS A 52 -11.16 -3.91 -13.08
CA LYS A 52 -11.77 -4.29 -14.37
C LYS A 52 -11.17 -3.52 -15.54
N ILE A 53 -11.01 -2.20 -15.40
CA ILE A 53 -10.39 -1.35 -16.44
C ILE A 53 -8.92 -1.74 -16.64
N LEU A 54 -8.18 -2.03 -15.56
CA LEU A 54 -6.80 -2.49 -15.62
C LEU A 54 -6.70 -3.83 -16.39
N TYR A 55 -7.60 -4.77 -16.14
CA TYR A 55 -7.69 -6.01 -16.90
C TYR A 55 -7.90 -5.76 -18.40
N PHE A 56 -8.75 -4.80 -18.77
CA PHE A 56 -8.95 -4.39 -20.17
C PHE A 56 -7.68 -3.78 -20.78
N ILE A 57 -6.94 -2.95 -20.03
CA ILE A 57 -5.66 -2.37 -20.46
C ILE A 57 -4.63 -3.47 -20.71
N GLU A 58 -4.47 -4.40 -19.76
CA GLU A 58 -3.50 -5.49 -19.83
C GLU A 58 -3.80 -6.47 -20.98
N ASN A 59 -5.06 -6.61 -21.37
CA ASN A 59 -5.51 -7.49 -22.45
C ASN A 59 -5.89 -6.74 -23.73
N LYS A 60 -5.53 -5.45 -23.87
CA LYS A 60 -5.90 -4.60 -25.02
C LYS A 60 -5.57 -5.23 -26.38
N ASN A 61 -4.42 -5.89 -26.49
CA ASN A 61 -3.95 -6.53 -27.72
C ASN A 61 -4.60 -7.90 -27.97
N ASN A 62 -5.20 -8.50 -26.94
CA ASN A 62 -5.83 -9.82 -26.97
C ASN A 62 -7.35 -9.70 -26.83
N LYS A 63 -7.99 -8.97 -27.76
CA LYS A 63 -9.43 -8.64 -27.70
C LYS A 63 -10.35 -9.86 -27.57
N THR A 64 -9.93 -11.03 -28.04
CA THR A 64 -10.67 -12.29 -27.89
C THR A 64 -10.90 -12.71 -26.44
N LYS A 65 -10.14 -12.17 -25.48
CA LYS A 65 -10.29 -12.42 -24.03
C LYS A 65 -11.23 -11.44 -23.32
N ILE A 66 -11.76 -10.45 -24.03
CA ILE A 66 -12.56 -9.37 -23.46
C ILE A 66 -13.98 -9.50 -24.02
N ASN A 67 -14.97 -9.66 -23.13
CA ASN A 67 -16.36 -9.70 -23.53
C ASN A 67 -16.87 -8.27 -23.76
N ASN A 68 -17.54 -8.03 -24.90
CA ASN A 68 -18.13 -6.73 -25.22
C ASN A 68 -19.21 -6.32 -24.21
N ASP A 69 -19.98 -7.27 -23.67
CA ASP A 69 -21.01 -6.97 -22.66
C ASP A 69 -20.37 -6.45 -21.36
N GLU A 70 -19.23 -7.01 -20.96
CA GLU A 70 -18.49 -6.53 -19.78
C GLU A 70 -17.94 -5.12 -20.00
N VAL A 71 -17.48 -4.81 -21.21
CA VAL A 71 -17.03 -3.46 -21.58
C VAL A 71 -18.18 -2.47 -21.50
N TYR A 72 -19.35 -2.85 -22.02
CA TYR A 72 -20.55 -2.02 -21.99
C TYR A 72 -21.05 -1.78 -20.55
N GLU A 73 -21.03 -2.79 -19.69
CA GLU A 73 -21.35 -2.62 -18.26
C GLU A 73 -20.42 -1.62 -17.57
N VAL A 74 -19.11 -1.71 -17.83
CA VAL A 74 -18.12 -0.78 -17.29
C VAL A 74 -18.38 0.63 -17.81
N PHE A 75 -18.68 0.77 -19.10
CA PHE A 75 -19.02 2.06 -19.72
C PHE A 75 -20.25 2.70 -19.07
N LEU A 76 -21.32 1.93 -18.82
CA LEU A 76 -22.53 2.43 -18.14
C LEU A 76 -22.21 2.90 -16.72
N LYS A 77 -21.42 2.14 -15.96
CA LYS A 77 -20.99 2.55 -14.60
C LYS A 77 -20.18 3.84 -14.62
N LEU A 78 -19.27 3.98 -15.57
CA LEU A 78 -18.49 5.21 -15.75
C LEU A 78 -19.38 6.41 -16.09
N SER A 79 -20.40 6.20 -16.92
CA SER A 79 -21.37 7.24 -17.29
C SER A 79 -22.17 7.74 -16.09
N ILE A 80 -22.58 6.82 -15.21
CA ILE A 80 -23.23 7.17 -13.94
C ILE A 80 -22.27 7.99 -13.06
N LEU A 81 -21.03 7.52 -12.88
CA LEU A 81 -20.03 8.23 -12.07
C LEU A 81 -19.73 9.63 -12.59
N ILE A 82 -19.70 9.83 -13.92
CA ILE A 82 -19.52 11.14 -14.54
C ILE A 82 -20.62 12.10 -14.10
N ASN A 83 -21.88 11.66 -14.21
CA ASN A 83 -23.04 12.48 -13.88
C ASN A 83 -23.10 12.78 -12.37
N GLU A 84 -22.92 11.76 -11.53
CA GLU A 84 -22.99 11.92 -10.07
C GLU A 84 -21.89 12.83 -9.51
N ASN A 85 -20.72 12.85 -10.15
CA ASN A 85 -19.56 13.61 -9.67
C ASN A 85 -19.28 14.87 -10.50
N ASN A 86 -20.16 15.24 -11.44
CA ASN A 86 -20.01 16.37 -12.36
C ASN A 86 -18.63 16.39 -13.05
N ILE A 87 -18.18 15.23 -13.54
CA ILE A 87 -16.84 15.10 -14.13
C ILE A 87 -16.81 15.68 -15.53
N ASN A 88 -15.89 16.62 -15.76
CA ASN A 88 -15.62 17.14 -17.09
C ASN A 88 -14.75 16.15 -17.90
N ILE A 89 -15.32 15.59 -18.98
CA ILE A 89 -14.67 14.63 -19.87
C ILE A 89 -13.43 15.24 -20.56
N ASP A 90 -13.46 16.52 -20.94
CA ASP A 90 -12.30 17.18 -21.57
C ASP A 90 -11.13 17.30 -20.60
N THR A 91 -11.41 17.53 -19.31
CA THR A 91 -10.38 17.51 -18.26
C THR A 91 -9.77 16.13 -18.12
N MET A 92 -10.58 15.07 -18.13
CA MET A 92 -10.09 13.69 -18.05
C MET A 92 -9.25 13.31 -19.27
N LYS A 93 -9.63 13.78 -20.46
CA LYS A 93 -8.83 13.60 -21.68
C LYS A 93 -7.47 14.32 -21.58
N LYS A 94 -7.44 15.55 -21.09
CA LYS A 94 -6.17 16.27 -20.84
C LYS A 94 -5.27 15.52 -19.85
N ASN A 95 -5.82 14.97 -18.77
CA ASN A 95 -5.07 14.16 -17.82
C ASN A 95 -4.46 12.91 -18.46
N TYR A 96 -5.23 12.22 -19.31
CA TYR A 96 -4.75 11.08 -20.06
C TYR A 96 -3.57 11.43 -20.99
N ASP A 97 -3.67 12.55 -21.70
CA ASP A 97 -2.60 13.03 -22.58
C ASP A 97 -1.35 13.43 -21.78
N LEU A 98 -1.51 14.10 -20.63
CA LEU A 98 -0.40 14.41 -19.71
C LEU A 98 0.29 13.15 -19.19
N ARG A 99 -0.47 12.13 -18.79
CA ARG A 99 0.10 10.85 -18.33
C ARG A 99 0.96 10.19 -19.39
N LYS A 100 0.56 10.26 -20.66
CA LYS A 100 1.36 9.76 -21.79
C LYS A 100 2.66 10.52 -21.97
N LEU A 101 2.62 11.86 -21.86
CA LEU A 101 3.81 12.70 -21.97
C LEU A 101 4.80 12.40 -20.84
N ASN A 102 4.29 12.18 -19.64
CA ASN A 102 5.12 11.94 -18.45
C ASN A 102 5.59 10.50 -18.30
N ILE A 103 5.38 9.58 -19.24
CA ILE A 103 5.57 8.13 -19.02
C ILE A 103 6.95 7.74 -18.42
N ASN A 104 8.02 8.43 -18.81
CA ASN A 104 9.39 8.17 -18.37
C ASN A 104 9.81 8.99 -17.14
N GLU A 105 9.04 10.01 -16.78
CA GLU A 105 9.31 10.94 -15.68
C GLU A 105 8.13 11.00 -14.70
N SER A 106 7.25 10.00 -14.76
CA SER A 106 5.94 10.03 -14.11
C SER A 106 6.09 9.98 -12.61
N GLY A 107 5.33 10.81 -11.91
CA GLY A 107 5.21 10.76 -10.46
C GLY A 107 4.79 9.38 -9.94
N ALA A 108 4.02 8.63 -10.73
CA ALA A 108 3.68 7.25 -10.42
C ALA A 108 4.91 6.33 -10.34
N LEU A 109 5.84 6.47 -11.28
CA LEU A 109 7.10 5.72 -11.29
C LEU A 109 7.99 6.13 -10.10
N TYR A 110 8.06 7.43 -9.83
CA TYR A 110 8.79 7.96 -8.67
C TYR A 110 8.26 7.37 -7.34
N VAL A 111 6.95 7.43 -7.11
CA VAL A 111 6.33 6.91 -5.88
C VAL A 111 6.54 5.40 -5.75
N LYS A 112 6.39 4.64 -6.85
CA LYS A 112 6.68 3.20 -6.87
C LYS A 112 8.13 2.91 -6.46
N ASN A 113 9.08 3.66 -7.01
CA ASN A 113 10.50 3.50 -6.68
C ASN A 113 10.80 3.86 -5.22
N LEU A 114 10.18 4.93 -4.69
CA LEU A 114 10.29 5.31 -3.28
C LEU A 114 9.77 4.20 -2.35
N LEU A 115 8.61 3.61 -2.68
CA LEU A 115 8.05 2.50 -1.92
C LEU A 115 8.95 1.25 -1.96
N ASN A 116 9.50 0.90 -3.13
CA ASN A 116 10.46 -0.19 -3.26
C ASN A 116 11.74 0.05 -2.45
N LYS A 117 12.27 1.28 -2.46
CA LYS A 117 13.43 1.67 -1.65
C LYS A 117 13.15 1.48 -0.16
N LYS A 118 12.02 2.04 0.34
CA LYS A 118 11.60 1.88 1.73
C LYS A 118 11.42 0.41 2.10
N LEU A 119 10.81 -0.39 1.23
CA LEU A 119 10.64 -1.82 1.44
C LEU A 119 11.98 -2.55 1.63
N SER A 120 12.97 -2.23 0.81
CA SER A 120 14.33 -2.78 0.94
C SER A 120 14.96 -2.40 2.28
N GLU A 121 14.90 -1.12 2.65
CA GLU A 121 15.45 -0.61 3.92
C GLU A 121 14.83 -1.31 5.13
N TYR A 122 13.51 -1.51 5.14
CA TYR A 122 12.84 -2.25 6.21
C TYR A 122 13.15 -3.75 6.21
N LYS A 123 13.32 -4.37 5.03
CA LYS A 123 13.76 -5.77 4.89
C LYS A 123 15.19 -5.99 5.38
N ASP A 124 16.05 -4.99 5.30
CA ASP A 124 17.39 -5.06 5.88
C ASP A 124 17.36 -4.80 7.40
N LEU A 125 16.53 -3.85 7.85
CA LEU A 125 16.33 -3.57 9.27
C LEU A 125 15.79 -4.80 10.02
N ILE A 126 14.83 -5.53 9.45
CA ILE A 126 14.29 -6.73 10.09
C ILE A 126 15.34 -7.83 10.24
N LYS A 127 16.19 -8.04 9.23
CA LYS A 127 17.32 -9.00 9.31
C LYS A 127 18.28 -8.63 10.44
N GLN A 128 18.55 -7.32 10.64
CA GLN A 128 19.40 -6.86 11.73
C GLN A 128 18.76 -7.12 13.10
N ILE A 129 17.44 -6.95 13.21
CA ILE A 129 16.69 -7.23 14.44
C ILE A 129 16.66 -8.73 14.74
N GLU A 130 16.44 -9.57 13.73
CA GLU A 130 16.44 -11.03 13.88
C GLU A 130 17.80 -11.55 14.36
N LYS A 131 18.91 -10.95 13.91
CA LYS A 131 20.24 -11.26 14.46
C LYS A 131 20.36 -10.90 15.93
N LYS A 132 19.85 -9.73 16.35
CA LYS A 132 19.89 -9.31 17.76
C LYS A 132 19.00 -10.17 18.64
N GLU A 133 17.83 -10.56 18.14
CA GLU A 133 16.91 -11.48 18.78
C GLU A 133 17.56 -12.83 19.04
N LEU A 134 18.25 -13.41 18.05
CA LEU A 134 18.98 -14.67 18.20
C LEU A 134 20.04 -14.58 19.31
N LEU A 135 20.84 -13.50 19.31
CA LEU A 135 21.87 -13.28 20.34
C LEU A 135 21.28 -13.18 21.76
N LEU A 136 20.13 -12.51 21.91
CA LEU A 136 19.44 -12.43 23.19
C LEU A 136 18.84 -13.78 23.61
N TYR A 137 18.36 -14.61 22.68
CA TYR A 137 17.92 -15.96 23.00
C TYR A 137 19.08 -16.84 23.48
N ASP A 138 20.26 -16.72 22.86
CA ASP A 138 21.47 -17.43 23.31
C ASP A 138 21.94 -16.93 24.68
N GLU A 139 21.91 -15.62 24.93
CA GLU A 139 22.20 -15.01 26.24
C GLU A 139 21.22 -15.54 27.31
N HIS A 140 19.92 -15.51 27.01
CA HIS A 140 18.89 -16.01 27.91
C HIS A 140 19.10 -17.48 28.25
N LYS A 141 19.39 -18.33 27.25
CA LYS A 141 19.67 -19.76 27.45
C LYS A 141 20.88 -19.99 28.37
N LYS A 142 21.95 -19.21 28.21
CA LYS A 142 23.13 -19.29 29.09
C LYS A 142 22.80 -18.89 30.53
N ILE A 143 22.02 -17.81 30.71
CA ILE A 143 21.58 -17.36 32.04
C ILE A 143 20.68 -18.42 32.68
N SER A 144 19.74 -19.02 31.94
CA SER A 144 18.88 -20.09 32.45
C SER A 144 19.68 -21.31 32.90
N LEU A 145 20.67 -21.75 32.12
CA LEU A 145 21.57 -22.84 32.51
C LEU A 145 22.40 -22.49 33.76
N ALA A 146 22.89 -21.25 33.86
CA ALA A 146 23.59 -20.81 35.06
C ALA A 146 22.68 -20.88 36.29
N PHE A 147 21.42 -20.43 36.15
CA PHE A 147 20.43 -20.47 37.22
C PHE A 147 20.15 -21.90 37.69
N GLU A 148 19.92 -22.84 36.76
CA GLU A 148 19.69 -24.26 37.07
C GLU A 148 20.85 -24.93 37.82
N ASN A 149 22.08 -24.48 37.58
CA ASN A 149 23.29 -25.04 38.19
C ASN A 149 23.70 -24.33 39.49
N THR A 150 22.97 -23.29 39.92
CA THR A 150 23.35 -22.51 41.11
C THR A 150 22.76 -23.12 42.37
N ILE A 151 23.62 -23.32 43.38
CA ILE A 151 23.26 -23.95 44.67
C ILE A 151 23.15 -22.90 45.79
N GLN A 152 23.80 -21.74 45.64
CA GLN A 152 23.80 -20.65 46.62
C GLN A 152 22.72 -19.60 46.32
N GLU A 153 21.93 -19.25 47.34
CA GLU A 153 20.76 -18.37 47.19
C GLU A 153 21.11 -16.93 46.75
N GLU A 154 22.23 -16.39 47.23
CA GLU A 154 22.74 -15.07 46.84
C GLU A 154 23.17 -15.00 45.37
N GLU A 155 23.73 -16.08 44.84
CA GLU A 155 24.10 -16.21 43.42
C GLU A 155 22.84 -16.37 42.55
N SER A 156 21.87 -17.17 43.01
CA SER A 156 20.59 -17.36 42.32
C SER A 156 19.81 -16.04 42.16
N SER A 157 19.82 -15.19 43.18
CA SER A 157 19.17 -13.86 43.13
C SER A 157 19.79 -12.94 42.07
N LYS A 158 21.13 -12.93 41.96
CA LYS A 158 21.85 -12.14 40.94
C LYS A 158 21.52 -12.63 39.53
N ILE A 159 21.55 -13.94 39.30
CA ILE A 159 21.26 -14.55 38.00
C ILE A 159 19.81 -14.27 37.58
N MET A 160 18.86 -14.33 38.53
CA MET A 160 17.46 -14.03 38.25
C MET A 160 17.24 -12.57 37.83
N SER A 161 17.98 -11.62 38.43
CA SER A 161 17.97 -10.21 38.00
C SER A 161 18.47 -10.04 36.56
N GLU A 162 19.52 -10.78 36.16
CA GLU A 162 20.03 -10.78 34.79
C GLU A 162 19.04 -11.40 33.81
N MET A 163 18.39 -12.49 34.19
CA MET A 163 17.33 -13.14 33.41
C MET A 163 16.20 -12.17 33.12
N ILE A 164 15.67 -11.47 34.14
CA ILE A 164 14.63 -10.44 33.99
C ILE A 164 15.09 -9.30 33.06
N LYS A 165 16.35 -8.87 33.15
CA LYS A 165 16.90 -7.84 32.24
C LYS A 165 16.93 -8.35 30.79
N CYS A 166 17.33 -9.59 30.57
CA CYS A 166 17.36 -10.21 29.25
C CYS A 166 15.94 -10.36 28.67
N GLU A 167 14.98 -10.82 29.46
CA GLU A 167 13.56 -10.91 29.07
C GLU A 167 12.97 -9.54 28.67
N LYS A 168 13.28 -8.48 29.43
CA LYS A 168 12.86 -7.11 29.09
C LYS A 168 13.44 -6.66 27.75
N LYS A 169 14.72 -6.95 27.47
CA LYS A 169 15.35 -6.64 26.17
C LYS A 169 14.69 -7.43 25.04
N LEU A 170 14.42 -8.72 25.25
CA LEU A 170 13.72 -9.58 24.29
C LEU A 170 12.35 -9.03 23.94
N LYS A 171 11.55 -8.64 24.94
CA LYS A 171 10.23 -8.04 24.74
C LYS A 171 10.30 -6.80 23.84
N VAL A 172 11.22 -5.88 24.12
CA VAL A 172 11.41 -4.66 23.29
C VAL A 172 11.81 -5.01 21.86
N ILE A 173 12.66 -6.01 21.66
CA ILE A 173 13.05 -6.46 20.32
C ILE A 173 11.87 -7.07 19.56
N LEU A 174 11.06 -7.91 20.21
CA LEU A 174 9.88 -8.52 19.60
C LEU A 174 8.82 -7.48 19.19
N GLU A 175 8.59 -6.47 20.03
CA GLU A 175 7.71 -5.35 19.71
C GLU A 175 8.22 -4.58 18.49
N LYS A 176 9.51 -4.24 18.44
CA LYS A 176 10.14 -3.58 17.28
C LYS A 176 10.02 -4.42 16.01
N LYS A 177 10.28 -5.73 16.09
CA LYS A 177 10.16 -6.67 14.98
C LYS A 177 8.74 -6.69 14.42
N ASN A 178 7.73 -6.78 15.27
CA ASN A 178 6.33 -6.78 14.86
C ASN A 178 5.92 -5.46 14.20
N ASN A 179 6.36 -4.31 14.74
CA ASN A 179 6.09 -3.01 14.14
C ASN A 179 6.68 -2.91 12.73
N ILE A 180 7.91 -3.39 12.52
CA ILE A 180 8.54 -3.39 11.20
C ILE A 180 7.84 -4.36 10.24
N LYS A 181 7.45 -5.55 10.69
CA LYS A 181 6.65 -6.50 9.87
C LYS A 181 5.35 -5.85 9.39
N ASN A 182 4.67 -5.12 10.27
CA ASN A 182 3.44 -4.40 9.92
C ASN A 182 3.70 -3.30 8.89
N ILE A 183 4.80 -2.56 9.00
CA ILE A 183 5.19 -1.55 8.02
C ILE A 183 5.52 -2.19 6.66
N ILE A 184 6.30 -3.28 6.65
CA ILE A 184 6.61 -4.06 5.44
C ILE A 184 5.32 -4.48 4.74
N LYS A 185 4.38 -5.09 5.46
CA LYS A 185 3.11 -5.54 4.91
C LYS A 185 2.29 -4.38 4.33
N LYS A 186 2.28 -3.22 4.98
CA LYS A 186 1.62 -2.01 4.45
C LYS A 186 2.24 -1.57 3.13
N ILE A 187 3.57 -1.50 3.04
CA ILE A 187 4.27 -1.10 1.81
C ILE A 187 4.05 -2.13 0.69
N GLU A 188 4.10 -3.42 1.00
CA GLU A 188 3.82 -4.49 0.02
C GLU A 188 2.40 -4.41 -0.53
N ASN A 189 1.41 -4.14 0.32
CA ASN A 189 0.04 -3.90 -0.12
C ASN A 189 -0.04 -2.67 -1.06
N GLN A 190 0.60 -1.55 -0.70
CA GLN A 190 0.63 -0.34 -1.53
C GLN A 190 1.30 -0.58 -2.89
N LEU A 191 2.31 -1.45 -2.97
CA LEU A 191 2.98 -1.82 -4.22
C LEU A 191 2.14 -2.75 -5.09
N ASN A 192 1.42 -3.70 -4.48
CA ASN A 192 0.54 -4.64 -5.18
C ASN A 192 -0.69 -3.94 -5.77
N GLU A 193 -1.20 -2.95 -5.06
CA GLU A 193 -2.35 -2.16 -5.47
C GLU A 193 -1.92 -0.98 -6.37
N LYS A 194 -1.78 -1.23 -7.68
CA LYS A 194 -1.21 -0.26 -8.65
C LYS A 194 -1.78 1.17 -8.55
N TRP A 195 -3.07 1.30 -8.25
CA TRP A 195 -3.74 2.58 -8.10
C TRP A 195 -3.05 3.51 -7.08
N HIS A 196 -2.42 2.97 -6.03
CA HIS A 196 -1.77 3.73 -4.94
C HIS A 196 -0.70 4.70 -5.46
N TYR A 197 0.00 4.32 -6.52
CA TYR A 197 1.00 5.18 -7.15
C TYR A 197 0.50 5.78 -8.47
N GLU A 198 -0.43 5.13 -9.19
CA GLU A 198 -0.97 5.68 -10.44
C GLU A 198 -1.73 7.00 -10.28
N ILE A 199 -2.26 7.30 -9.09
CA ILE A 199 -2.89 8.60 -8.78
C ILE A 199 -1.93 9.80 -8.93
N TYR A 200 -0.61 9.55 -8.92
CA TYR A 200 0.42 10.56 -9.13
C TYR A 200 0.88 10.64 -10.59
N GLY A 201 0.30 9.84 -11.48
CA GLY A 201 0.87 9.67 -12.83
C GLY A 201 0.70 10.86 -13.78
N ILE A 202 -0.17 11.82 -13.45
CA ILE A 202 -0.28 13.10 -14.18
C ILE A 202 0.83 14.08 -13.81
N LEU A 203 1.48 13.90 -12.65
CA LEU A 203 2.60 14.73 -12.22
C LEU A 203 3.90 14.17 -12.81
N ASN A 204 4.90 15.02 -12.99
CA ASN A 204 6.27 14.59 -13.16
C ASN A 204 6.99 14.49 -11.79
N TYR A 205 8.16 13.84 -11.75
CA TYR A 205 8.91 13.66 -10.50
C TYR A 205 9.31 15.00 -9.84
N ARG A 206 9.60 16.05 -10.62
CA ARG A 206 10.01 17.37 -10.10
C ARG A 206 8.87 18.06 -9.36
N GLU A 207 7.63 17.79 -9.75
CA GLU A 207 6.44 18.30 -9.07
C GLU A 207 6.18 17.58 -7.74
N LEU A 208 6.72 16.37 -7.55
CA LEU A 208 6.63 15.63 -6.28
C LEU A 208 7.78 15.92 -5.31
N GLU A 209 8.90 16.43 -5.79
CA GLU A 209 10.08 16.76 -4.98
C GLU A 209 10.07 18.18 -4.39
N LYS A 210 9.09 19.01 -4.76
CA LYS A 210 8.87 20.36 -4.21
C LYS A 210 8.07 20.31 -2.92
#